data_AF-A0A0G4NL07-F1
#
_entry.id   AF-A0A0G4NL07-F1
#
_cell.length_a   1.000
_cell.length_b   1.000
_cell.length_c   1.000
_cell.angle_alpha   90.00
_cell.angle_beta   90.00
_cell.angle_gamma   90.00
#
_symmetry.space_group_name_H-M   'P 1'
#
loop_
_entity.id
_entity.type
_entity.pdbx_description
1 polymer ?
#
loop_
_entity_poly.entity_id
_entity_poly.type
_entity_poly.pdbx_seq_one_letter_code
_entity_poly.pdbx_strand_id
1 'polypeptide(L)'
;EVSVGTVSSQLLYEIQGPLYYGSDITANLEGVVMTQVGKDRVQVTGVKGLASPSTTKVGLTAWGGYQAEFHYYLVGLDLEEKAEWTERQIRYSIGDAVKDLTCLKFSLN
;
A
#
# COMPACT_ATOMS: atom_id res chain seq x y z
N GLU A 1 -0.38 13.77 -17.25
CA GLU A 1 -1.39 14.84 -17.16
C GLU A 1 -1.51 15.25 -15.70
N VAL A 2 -1.64 16.54 -15.42
CA VAL A 2 -1.99 17.05 -14.08
C VAL A 2 -3.43 17.55 -14.11
N SER A 3 -4.34 16.69 -13.67
CA SER A 3 -5.77 16.95 -13.53
C SER A 3 -6.23 16.81 -12.09
N VAL A 4 -7.39 17.39 -11.76
CA VAL A 4 -8.02 17.22 -10.42
C VAL A 4 -8.08 15.75 -10.02
N GLY A 5 -8.40 14.84 -10.95
CA GLY A 5 -8.45 13.41 -10.69
C GLY A 5 -7.09 12.79 -10.35
N THR A 6 -6.03 13.16 -11.06
CA THR A 6 -4.68 12.66 -10.75
C THR A 6 -4.14 13.20 -9.41
N VAL A 7 -4.43 14.48 -9.09
CA VAL A 7 -4.00 15.12 -7.84
C VAL A 7 -4.79 14.57 -6.65
N SER A 8 -6.11 14.38 -6.80
CA SER A 8 -6.93 13.80 -5.73
C SER A 8 -6.54 12.34 -5.47
N SER A 9 -6.26 11.57 -6.52
CA SER A 9 -5.78 10.19 -6.38
C SER A 9 -4.47 10.16 -5.60
N GLN A 10 -3.48 10.99 -5.98
CA GLN A 10 -2.21 11.06 -5.27
C GLN A 10 -2.38 11.45 -3.80
N LEU A 11 -3.22 12.45 -3.51
CA LEU A 11 -3.50 12.83 -2.12
C LEU A 11 -4.12 11.68 -1.33
N LEU A 12 -5.08 10.95 -1.91
CA LEU A 12 -5.72 9.80 -1.27
C LEU A 12 -4.76 8.64 -1.01
N TYR A 13 -3.74 8.45 -1.83
CA TYR A 13 -2.71 7.44 -1.59
C TYR A 13 -1.83 7.77 -0.38
N GLU A 14 -1.67 9.06 -0.04
CA GLU A 14 -0.74 9.50 1.01
C GLU A 14 -1.40 9.71 2.38
N ILE A 15 -2.71 9.97 2.42
CA ILE A 15 -3.41 10.33 3.64
C ILE A 15 -4.03 9.09 4.31
N GLN A 16 -4.02 9.05 5.64
CA GLN A 16 -4.66 8.02 6.45
C GLN A 16 -5.97 8.51 7.11
N GLY A 17 -6.33 9.76 6.86
CA GLY A 17 -7.46 10.44 7.48
C GLY A 17 -7.45 11.95 7.21
N PRO A 18 -8.31 12.73 7.87
CA PRO A 18 -8.42 14.18 7.67
C PRO A 18 -7.20 14.97 8.16
N LEU A 19 -6.42 14.40 9.10
CA LEU A 19 -5.22 15.01 9.64
C LEU A 19 -3.98 14.36 9.03
N TYR A 20 -3.18 15.16 8.34
CA TYR A 20 -1.89 14.75 7.79
C TYR A 20 -0.77 15.27 8.70
N TYR A 21 -0.11 14.35 9.39
CA TYR A 21 0.88 14.66 10.43
C TYR A 21 2.27 14.88 9.83
N GLY A 22 2.76 16.12 9.87
CA GLY A 22 4.15 16.49 9.63
C GLY A 22 4.95 16.61 10.94
N SER A 23 6.27 16.84 10.83
CA SER A 23 7.16 17.06 11.98
C SER A 23 6.82 18.33 12.77
N ASP A 24 6.59 19.43 12.05
CA ASP A 24 6.47 20.76 12.64
C ASP A 24 5.02 21.27 12.65
N ILE A 25 4.15 20.68 11.84
CA ILE A 25 2.76 21.09 11.70
C ILE A 25 1.87 19.89 11.37
N THR A 26 0.62 19.92 11.81
CA THR A 26 -0.40 19.00 11.33
C THR A 26 -1.24 19.72 10.27
N ALA A 27 -1.33 19.18 9.06
CA ALA A 27 -2.22 19.70 8.04
C ALA A 27 -3.63 19.09 8.21
N ASN A 28 -4.62 19.93 8.51
CA ASN A 28 -6.02 19.56 8.45
C ASN A 28 -6.52 19.71 7.00
N LEU A 29 -6.90 18.59 6.41
CA LEU A 29 -7.39 18.47 5.04
C LEU A 29 -8.93 18.57 4.94
N GLU A 30 -9.63 18.76 6.06
CA GLU A 30 -11.06 19.05 6.06
C GLU A 30 -11.35 20.35 5.30
N GLY A 31 -12.17 20.24 4.26
CA GLY A 31 -12.51 21.37 3.40
C GLY A 31 -11.46 21.67 2.33
N VAL A 32 -10.55 20.73 2.03
CA VAL A 32 -9.68 20.85 0.85
C VAL A 32 -10.54 20.95 -0.42
N VAL A 33 -10.21 21.93 -1.27
CA VAL A 33 -10.87 22.15 -2.56
C VAL A 33 -9.81 22.12 -3.64
N MET A 34 -10.07 21.36 -4.70
CA MET A 34 -9.22 21.27 -5.88
C MET A 34 -9.95 21.85 -7.08
N THR A 35 -9.30 22.73 -7.84
CA THR A 35 -9.90 23.37 -9.02
C THR A 35 -8.93 23.31 -10.19
N GLN A 36 -9.40 22.85 -11.35
CA GLN A 36 -8.61 22.88 -12.58
C GLN A 36 -8.50 24.34 -13.06
N VAL A 37 -7.29 24.89 -13.10
CA VAL A 37 -7.05 26.30 -13.50
C VAL A 37 -6.33 26.43 -14.84
N GLY A 38 -5.95 25.30 -15.45
CA GLY A 38 -5.36 25.27 -16.79
C GLY A 38 -4.92 23.87 -17.19
N LYS A 39 -4.33 23.75 -18.39
CA LYS A 39 -3.69 22.52 -18.85
C LYS A 39 -2.55 22.16 -17.89
N ASP A 40 -2.58 20.94 -17.37
CA ASP A 40 -1.60 20.43 -16.41
C ASP A 40 -1.42 21.32 -15.16
N ARG A 41 -2.51 21.96 -14.69
CA ARG A 41 -2.46 22.86 -13.53
C ARG A 41 -3.74 22.79 -12.68
N VAL A 42 -3.56 22.40 -11.43
CA VAL A 42 -4.62 22.33 -10.41
C VAL A 42 -4.27 23.27 -9.26
N GLN A 43 -5.22 24.11 -8.87
CA GLN A 43 -5.13 24.91 -7.65
C GLN A 43 -5.73 24.11 -6.49
N VAL A 44 -5.03 24.06 -5.36
CA VAL A 44 -5.50 23.41 -4.13
C VAL A 44 -5.62 24.47 -3.04
N THR A 45 -6.78 24.55 -2.39
CA THR A 45 -7.08 25.50 -1.31
C THR A 45 -7.80 24.80 -0.16
N GLY A 46 -8.00 25.52 0.96
CA GLY A 46 -8.79 25.02 2.10
C GLY A 46 -8.03 24.19 3.13
N VAL A 47 -6.76 23.84 2.86
CA VAL A 47 -5.88 23.18 3.85
C VAL A 47 -5.53 24.15 4.97
N LYS A 48 -5.65 23.69 6.22
CA LYS A 48 -5.35 24.50 7.42
C LYS A 48 -4.21 23.88 8.22
N GLY A 49 -3.34 24.72 8.78
CA GLY A 49 -2.28 24.28 9.69
C GLY A 49 -2.77 24.23 11.15
N LEU A 50 -2.44 23.15 11.84
CA LEU A 50 -2.61 22.98 13.30
C LEU A 50 -1.25 22.75 13.95
N ALA A 51 -1.16 22.89 15.27
CA ALA A 51 0.07 22.63 16.02
C ALA A 51 0.69 21.25 15.70
N SER A 52 2.01 21.15 15.88
CA SER A 52 2.74 19.90 15.69
C SER A 52 2.11 18.77 16.53
N PRO A 53 2.07 17.53 16.01
CA PRO A 53 1.67 16.39 16.81
C PRO A 53 2.63 16.18 17.98
N SER A 54 2.16 15.56 19.06
CA SER A 54 3.01 15.20 20.22
C SER A 54 4.06 14.13 19.89
N THR A 55 3.95 13.51 18.72
CA THR A 55 4.84 12.45 18.23
C THR A 55 5.30 12.78 16.81
N THR A 56 6.56 12.50 16.48
CA THR A 56 7.09 12.71 15.14
C THR A 56 7.02 11.40 14.35
N LYS A 57 6.39 11.43 13.16
CA LYS A 57 6.39 10.29 12.23
C LYS A 57 7.79 10.14 11.64
N VAL A 58 8.43 8.99 11.89
CA VAL A 58 9.74 8.64 11.32
C VAL A 58 9.56 7.51 10.31
N GLY A 59 10.04 7.73 9.09
CA GLY A 59 10.20 6.67 8.10
C GLY A 59 11.55 5.99 8.28
N LEU A 60 11.54 4.68 8.51
CA LEU A 60 12.75 3.86 8.51
C LEU A 60 12.74 3.01 7.25
N THR A 61 13.69 3.28 6.35
CA THR A 61 13.94 2.42 5.19
C THR A 61 15.20 1.64 5.45
N ALA A 62 15.09 0.33 5.46
CA ALA A 62 16.20 -0.59 5.59
C ALA A 62 16.19 -1.58 4.43
N TRP A 63 17.31 -2.25 4.18
CA TRP A 63 17.35 -3.33 3.23
C TRP A 63 16.56 -4.53 3.79
N GLY A 64 15.34 -4.71 3.27
CA GLY A 64 14.41 -5.77 3.71
C GLY A 64 14.63 -7.12 3.04
N GLY A 65 15.69 -7.26 2.22
CA GLY A 65 15.91 -8.44 1.38
C GLY A 65 14.96 -8.50 0.18
N TYR A 66 14.67 -9.72 -0.27
CA TYR A 66 13.80 -9.99 -1.41
C TYR A 66 12.62 -10.83 -0.96
N GLN A 67 11.43 -10.50 -1.44
CA GLN A 67 10.20 -11.26 -1.23
C GLN A 67 9.54 -11.50 -2.58
N ALA A 68 9.09 -12.74 -2.80
CA ALA A 68 8.32 -13.13 -3.97
C ALA A 68 6.97 -13.68 -3.51
N GLU A 69 5.90 -13.23 -4.14
CA GLU A 69 4.53 -13.67 -3.87
C GLU A 69 3.90 -14.21 -5.15
N PHE A 70 3.18 -15.31 -5.02
CA PHE A 70 2.43 -15.92 -6.11
C PHE A 70 1.02 -16.22 -5.63
N HIS A 71 0.04 -15.82 -6.43
CA HIS A 71 -1.38 -16.03 -6.14
C HIS A 71 -1.99 -16.96 -7.19
N TYR A 72 -2.64 -18.02 -6.72
CA TYR A 72 -3.41 -18.94 -7.55
C TYR A 72 -4.89 -18.80 -7.26
N TYR A 73 -5.69 -18.71 -8.32
CA TYR A 73 -7.14 -18.69 -8.22
C TYR A 73 -7.67 -20.09 -8.47
N LEU A 74 -8.16 -20.74 -7.43
CA LEU A 74 -8.80 -22.05 -7.51
C LEU A 74 -10.30 -21.86 -7.75
N VAL A 75 -10.84 -22.64 -8.69
CA VAL A 75 -12.24 -22.57 -9.09
C VAL A 75 -12.91 -23.96 -9.02
N GLY A 76 -14.22 -23.97 -8.86
CA GLY A 76 -15.05 -25.17 -8.76
C GLY A 76 -15.17 -25.71 -7.33
N LEU A 77 -15.51 -27.00 -7.21
CA LEU A 77 -15.61 -27.71 -5.93
C LEU A 77 -14.23 -28.08 -5.38
N ASP A 78 -14.18 -28.53 -4.13
CA ASP A 78 -12.98 -29.10 -3.49
C ASP A 78 -11.79 -28.12 -3.43
N LEU A 79 -12.07 -26.87 -3.04
CA LEU A 79 -11.08 -25.79 -3.02
C LEU A 79 -9.94 -26.08 -2.03
N GLU A 80 -10.27 -26.62 -0.85
CA GLU A 80 -9.30 -26.94 0.19
C GLU A 80 -8.37 -28.06 -0.29
N GLU A 81 -8.91 -29.13 -0.86
CA GLU A 81 -8.14 -30.25 -1.38
C GLU A 81 -7.23 -29.83 -2.54
N LYS A 82 -7.72 -28.96 -3.43
CA LYS A 82 -6.92 -28.38 -4.52
C LYS A 82 -5.80 -27.49 -4.00
N ALA A 83 -6.05 -26.71 -2.96
CA ALA A 83 -5.03 -25.87 -2.33
C ALA A 83 -3.94 -26.73 -1.69
N GLU A 84 -4.32 -27.72 -0.90
CA GLU A 84 -3.38 -28.67 -0.29
C GLU A 84 -2.58 -29.46 -1.34
N TRP A 85 -3.23 -29.87 -2.42
CA TRP A 85 -2.55 -30.56 -3.52
C TRP A 85 -1.54 -29.64 -4.20
N THR A 86 -1.92 -28.40 -4.49
CA THR A 86 -1.04 -27.40 -5.11
C THR A 86 0.16 -27.08 -4.23
N GLU A 87 -0.05 -26.87 -2.93
CA GLU A 87 1.03 -26.66 -1.96
C GLU A 87 2.00 -27.85 -1.95
N ARG A 88 1.50 -29.09 -1.90
CA ARG A 88 2.34 -30.29 -1.96
C ARG A 88 3.18 -30.35 -3.24
N GLN A 89 2.61 -30.01 -4.40
CA GLN A 89 3.34 -29.99 -5.66
C GLN A 89 4.43 -28.91 -5.68
N ILE A 90 4.15 -27.72 -5.13
CA ILE A 90 5.12 -26.63 -5.06
C ILE A 90 6.28 -27.01 -4.15
N ARG A 91 6.00 -27.56 -2.96
CA ARG A 91 7.03 -28.02 -2.03
C ARG A 91 7.91 -29.11 -2.63
N TYR A 92 7.29 -30.07 -3.33
CA TYR A 92 8.02 -31.12 -4.04
C TYR A 92 8.92 -30.54 -5.13
N SER A 93 8.41 -29.61 -5.94
CA SER A 93 9.14 -29.01 -7.07
C SER A 93 10.29 -28.08 -6.64
N ILE A 94 10.13 -27.37 -5.52
CA ILE A 94 11.18 -26.54 -4.92
C ILE A 94 12.39 -27.39 -4.47
N GLY A 95 12.14 -28.59 -3.96
CA GLY A 95 13.18 -29.49 -3.48
C GLY A 95 14.07 -28.84 -2.41
N ASP A 96 15.38 -28.98 -2.55
CA ASP A 96 16.35 -28.50 -1.55
C ASP A 96 16.47 -26.97 -1.47
N ALA A 97 16.03 -26.23 -2.47
CA ALA A 97 16.07 -24.77 -2.47
C ALA A 97 15.20 -24.15 -1.35
N VAL A 98 14.30 -24.92 -0.75
CA VAL A 98 13.53 -24.47 0.43
C VAL A 98 14.44 -24.08 1.60
N LYS A 99 15.64 -24.66 1.68
CA LYS A 99 16.63 -24.37 2.74
C LYS A 99 17.20 -22.96 2.66
N ASP A 100 17.16 -22.35 1.48
CA ASP A 100 17.63 -20.99 1.24
C ASP A 100 16.57 -19.93 1.56
N LEU A 101 15.33 -20.36 1.86
CA LEU A 101 14.22 -19.48 2.18
C LEU A 101 14.10 -19.29 3.70
N THR A 102 14.20 -18.04 4.15
CA THR A 102 13.91 -17.69 5.56
C THR A 102 12.42 -17.84 5.89
N CYS A 103 11.53 -17.77 4.88
CA CYS A 103 10.10 -17.91 5.04
C CYS A 103 9.48 -18.52 3.76
N LEU A 104 8.65 -19.55 3.92
CA LEU A 104 7.79 -20.10 2.88
C LEU A 104 6.41 -20.37 3.49
N LYS A 105 5.44 -19.50 3.18
CA LYS A 105 4.08 -19.54 3.74
C LYS A 105 3.06 -19.70 2.61
N PHE A 106 2.09 -20.57 2.85
CA PHE A 106 0.89 -20.71 2.03
C PHE A 106 -0.30 -20.22 2.85
N SER A 107 -1.25 -19.54 2.19
CA SER A 107 -2.47 -19.05 2.82
C SER A 107 -3.63 -19.13 1.85
N LEU A 108 -4.77 -19.58 2.35
CA LEU A 108 -6.06 -19.40 1.69
C LEU A 108 -6.63 -18.08 2.21
N ASN A 109 -7.07 -17.22 1.28
CA ASN A 109 -7.78 -15.98 1.61
C ASN A 109 -9.20 -16.27 2.06
#